data_AF-A0A5J4KML2-F1
#
_entry.id   AF-A0A5J4KML2-F1
#
_cell.length_a   1.000
_cell.length_b   1.000
_cell.length_c   1.000
_cell.angle_alpha   90.00
_cell.angle_beta   90.00
_cell.angle_gamma   90.00
#
_symmetry.space_group_name_H-M   'P 1'
#
loop_
_entity.id
_entity.type
_entity.pdbx_description
1 polymer ?
#
loop_
_entity_poly.entity_id
_entity_poly.type
_entity_poly.pdbx_seq_one_letter_code
_entity_poly.pdbx_strand_id
1 'polypeptide(L)'
;MSQMQNNNHGTPDDYNEDDIEQQLLYGLSSQSPSTNDSGAHGTISNGEPDAIESGSHLSSDIQGALGLFAEGAQDMATAAVELGLGRHFACVDFCNQAAEKATQAVSMLRFGRRTTYDHDLRVLGSQVGAPDEILSELERLTPFHPEDFYMDTPPEEADEIINAEQASGYVQSARKVLRWARAIVLSV
;
A
#
# COMPACT_ATOMS: atom_id res chain seq x y z
N MET A 1 -16.90 12.18 -70.35
CA MET A 1 -16.46 12.72 -69.04
C MET A 1 -17.28 12.02 -67.98
N SER A 2 -16.71 11.00 -67.32
CA SER A 2 -17.37 10.24 -66.25
C SER A 2 -16.66 10.52 -64.94
N GLN A 3 -17.42 10.93 -63.94
CA GLN A 3 -16.99 10.93 -62.55
C GLN A 3 -16.83 9.48 -62.08
N MET A 4 -15.72 9.18 -61.42
CA MET A 4 -15.61 8.06 -60.49
C MET A 4 -15.05 8.61 -59.18
N GLN A 5 -15.91 8.56 -58.16
CA GLN A 5 -15.55 8.68 -56.76
C GLN A 5 -14.67 7.50 -56.39
N ASN A 6 -13.54 7.76 -55.70
CA ASN A 6 -12.84 6.75 -54.93
C ASN A 6 -12.94 7.13 -53.45
N ASN A 7 -13.88 6.46 -52.76
CA ASN A 7 -13.74 6.21 -51.33
C ASN A 7 -12.71 5.09 -51.16
N ASN A 8 -11.73 5.27 -50.28
CA ASN A 8 -11.05 4.13 -49.67
C ASN A 8 -10.83 4.40 -48.17
N HIS A 9 -11.24 3.41 -47.37
CA HIS A 9 -11.25 3.35 -45.92
C HIS A 9 -9.90 2.88 -45.32
N GLY A 10 -9.70 3.19 -44.03
CA GLY A 10 -8.77 2.52 -43.11
C GLY A 10 -7.49 3.33 -42.86
N THR A 11 -7.08 3.67 -41.64
CA THR A 11 -7.31 3.07 -40.32
C THR A 11 -7.18 4.13 -39.20
N PRO A 12 -7.89 4.01 -38.06
CA PRO A 12 -7.51 4.69 -36.83
C PRO A 12 -6.39 3.91 -36.12
N ASP A 13 -5.72 4.55 -35.18
CA ASP A 13 -4.66 4.04 -34.30
C ASP A 13 -3.23 4.09 -34.88
N ASP A 14 -2.72 5.31 -34.95
CA ASP A 14 -1.32 5.56 -34.62
C ASP A 14 -1.34 6.23 -33.23
N TYR A 15 -1.31 5.41 -32.17
CA TYR A 15 -1.08 5.92 -30.83
C TYR A 15 0.40 6.32 -30.76
N ASN A 16 0.63 7.62 -30.92
CA ASN A 16 1.96 8.22 -30.95
C ASN A 16 2.65 7.94 -29.60
N GLU A 17 3.68 7.10 -29.59
CA GLU A 17 4.42 6.70 -28.37
C GLU A 17 4.95 7.92 -27.60
N ASP A 18 5.25 9.00 -28.32
CA ASP A 18 5.64 10.31 -27.80
C ASP A 18 4.58 10.93 -26.85
N ASP A 19 3.29 10.69 -27.10
CA ASP A 19 2.20 11.22 -26.25
C ASP A 19 2.12 10.48 -24.91
N ILE A 20 2.49 9.20 -24.88
CA ILE A 20 2.50 8.39 -23.66
C ILE A 20 3.70 8.79 -22.79
N GLU A 21 4.88 8.97 -23.39
CA GLU A 21 6.06 9.45 -22.66
C GLU A 21 5.83 10.83 -22.03
N GLN A 22 5.17 11.75 -22.74
CA GLN A 22 4.86 13.06 -22.19
C GLN A 22 3.84 13.02 -21.05
N GLN A 23 2.84 12.14 -21.13
CA GLN A 23 1.86 11.97 -20.04
C GLN A 23 2.50 11.38 -18.78
N LEU A 24 3.47 10.47 -18.94
CA LEU A 24 4.22 9.88 -17.83
C LEU A 24 5.20 10.89 -17.20
N LEU A 25 5.84 11.74 -18.00
CA LEU A 25 6.80 12.73 -17.49
C LEU A 25 6.14 13.89 -16.73
N TYR A 26 4.97 14.34 -17.18
CA TYR A 26 4.38 15.60 -16.70
C TYR A 26 3.08 15.44 -15.92
N GLY A 27 2.48 14.24 -15.91
CA GLY A 27 1.24 13.94 -15.19
C GLY A 27 0.00 14.61 -15.81
N LEU A 28 -1.16 13.98 -15.63
CA LEU A 28 -2.44 14.48 -16.14
C LEU A 28 -2.95 15.66 -15.28
N SER A 29 -2.71 16.89 -15.72
CA SER A 29 -3.24 18.08 -15.04
C SER A 29 -4.72 18.29 -15.37
N SER A 30 -5.60 17.81 -14.50
CA SER A 30 -7.04 18.06 -14.59
C SER A 30 -7.36 19.46 -14.07
N GLN A 31 -7.49 20.44 -14.98
CA GLN A 31 -7.96 21.78 -14.61
C GLN A 31 -9.45 21.74 -14.24
N SER A 32 -9.75 22.03 -12.97
CA SER A 32 -11.09 22.50 -12.57
C SER A 32 -11.07 24.03 -12.47
N PRO A 33 -12.07 24.76 -12.99
CA PRO A 33 -12.06 26.22 -12.96
C PRO A 33 -12.32 26.76 -11.54
N SER A 34 -11.35 27.51 -11.03
CA SER A 34 -11.40 28.27 -9.78
C SER A 34 -12.34 29.47 -9.88
N THR A 35 -13.27 29.60 -8.94
CA THR A 35 -13.92 30.88 -8.62
C THR A 35 -13.23 31.51 -7.42
N ASN A 36 -12.53 32.62 -7.67
CA ASN A 36 -12.00 33.53 -6.68
C ASN A 36 -13.14 34.28 -5.97
N ASP A 37 -13.04 34.46 -4.65
CA ASP A 37 -13.31 35.79 -4.09
C ASP A 37 -12.51 36.03 -2.80
N SER A 38 -11.92 37.21 -2.72
CA SER A 38 -11.05 37.69 -1.63
C SER A 38 -11.83 38.67 -0.77
N GLY A 39 -11.77 38.54 0.56
CA GLY A 39 -12.33 39.52 1.48
C GLY A 39 -11.52 39.62 2.76
N ALA A 40 -11.05 40.83 3.05
CA ALA A 40 -9.99 41.17 3.99
C ALA A 40 -10.46 41.50 5.42
N HIS A 41 -9.45 41.63 6.30
CA HIS A 41 -9.36 42.45 7.53
C HIS A 41 -10.03 41.99 8.84
N GLY A 42 -9.21 41.96 9.90
CA GLY A 42 -9.67 42.16 11.28
C GLY A 42 -8.64 41.77 12.35
N THR A 43 -8.09 42.76 13.04
CA THR A 43 -7.01 42.64 14.04
C THR A 43 -7.57 42.69 15.48
N ILE A 44 -6.80 42.13 16.45
CA ILE A 44 -6.72 42.40 17.91
C ILE A 44 -7.75 41.72 18.86
N SER A 45 -7.27 40.89 19.81
CA SER A 45 -7.22 41.20 21.27
C SER A 45 -7.16 39.97 22.19
N ASN A 46 -6.38 40.10 23.25
CA ASN A 46 -6.08 39.17 24.34
C ASN A 46 -7.29 38.65 25.14
N GLY A 47 -7.15 37.41 25.65
CA GLY A 47 -7.86 36.88 26.82
C GLY A 47 -7.30 35.49 27.20
N GLU A 48 -6.54 35.41 28.30
CA GLU A 48 -6.10 34.16 28.95
C GLU A 48 -7.29 33.41 29.62
N PRO A 49 -7.06 32.34 30.40
CA PRO A 49 -6.70 30.99 29.99
C PRO A 49 -7.73 30.01 30.58
N ASP A 50 -8.56 29.37 29.75
CA ASP A 50 -9.57 28.45 30.28
C ASP A 50 -9.37 27.01 29.81
N ALA A 51 -9.38 26.15 30.83
CA ALA A 51 -9.73 24.75 30.79
C ALA A 51 -8.83 23.83 29.95
N ILE A 52 -7.92 23.17 30.67
CA ILE A 52 -7.82 21.71 30.76
C ILE A 52 -8.84 20.98 29.85
N GLU A 53 -8.53 20.82 28.57
CA GLU A 53 -9.04 19.69 27.79
C GLU A 53 -8.24 18.49 28.28
N SER A 54 -8.72 17.85 29.34
CA SER A 54 -9.51 16.63 29.23
C SER A 54 -8.79 15.66 28.32
N GLY A 55 -8.07 14.73 28.96
CA GLY A 55 -7.26 13.73 28.31
C GLY A 55 -7.94 13.22 27.05
N SER A 56 -7.29 13.47 25.91
CA SER A 56 -7.59 12.72 24.70
C SER A 56 -7.23 11.28 25.02
N HIS A 57 -8.21 10.56 25.55
CA HIS A 57 -8.29 9.13 25.46
C HIS A 57 -7.73 8.76 24.09
N LEU A 58 -6.72 7.89 24.09
CA LEU A 58 -6.22 7.17 22.93
C LEU A 58 -7.43 6.58 22.20
N SER A 59 -8.08 7.38 21.36
CA SER A 59 -9.17 6.95 20.52
C SER A 59 -8.48 6.11 19.48
N SER A 60 -8.60 4.79 19.61
CA SER A 60 -8.20 3.87 18.57
C SER A 60 -8.75 4.39 17.25
N ASP A 61 -7.89 4.52 16.24
CA ASP A 61 -8.33 4.93 14.90
C ASP A 61 -8.94 3.70 14.22
N ILE A 62 -10.17 3.38 14.62
CA ILE A 62 -10.88 2.18 14.17
C ILE A 62 -11.09 2.22 12.65
N GLN A 63 -11.47 3.37 12.10
CA GLN A 63 -11.68 3.50 10.66
C GLN A 63 -10.37 3.36 9.89
N GLY A 64 -9.29 4.02 10.35
CA GLY A 64 -7.98 3.89 9.74
C GLY A 64 -7.42 2.47 9.83
N ALA A 65 -7.61 1.79 10.97
CA ALA A 65 -7.22 0.39 11.13
C ALA A 65 -7.99 -0.56 10.22
N LEU A 66 -9.31 -0.40 10.10
CA LEU A 66 -10.14 -1.21 9.21
C LEU A 66 -9.75 -0.97 7.74
N GLY A 67 -9.51 0.28 7.35
CA GLY A 67 -9.05 0.63 6.00
C GLY A 67 -7.70 0.00 5.69
N LEU A 68 -6.74 0.10 6.61
CA LEU A 68 -5.40 -0.45 6.42
C LEU A 68 -5.39 -1.99 6.41
N PHE A 69 -6.23 -2.63 7.24
CA PHE A 69 -6.40 -4.07 7.20
C PHE A 69 -7.05 -4.53 5.88
N ALA A 70 -8.01 -3.77 5.35
CA ALA A 70 -8.61 -4.06 4.05
C ALA A 70 -7.59 -3.96 2.91
N GLU A 71 -6.71 -2.96 2.94
CA GLU A 71 -5.59 -2.81 2.00
C GLU A 71 -4.63 -4.02 2.08
N GLY A 72 -4.22 -4.42 3.29
CA GLY A 72 -3.39 -5.64 3.46
C GLY A 72 -4.08 -6.92 3.00
N ALA A 73 -5.42 -7.01 3.09
CA ALA A 73 -6.18 -8.13 2.54
C ALA A 73 -6.22 -8.10 1.00
N GLN A 74 -6.20 -6.93 0.38
CA GLN A 74 -6.08 -6.78 -1.07
C GLN A 74 -4.69 -7.21 -1.54
N ASP A 75 -3.62 -6.81 -0.85
CA ASP A 75 -2.25 -7.26 -1.17
C ASP A 75 -2.15 -8.78 -1.14
N MET A 76 -2.76 -9.44 -0.16
CA MET A 76 -2.79 -10.91 -0.09
C MET A 76 -3.55 -11.54 -1.26
N ALA A 77 -4.60 -10.89 -1.77
CA ALA A 77 -5.29 -11.34 -2.96
C ALA A 77 -4.39 -11.19 -4.20
N THR A 78 -3.67 -10.06 -4.31
CA THR A 78 -2.69 -9.82 -5.37
C THR A 78 -1.56 -10.85 -5.32
N ALA A 79 -0.98 -11.14 -4.15
CA ALA A 79 0.04 -12.18 -3.98
C ALA A 79 -0.42 -13.55 -4.52
N ALA A 80 -1.69 -13.92 -4.29
CA ALA A 80 -2.24 -15.16 -4.81
C ALA A 80 -2.36 -15.16 -6.35
N VAL A 81 -2.65 -14.02 -6.96
CA VAL A 81 -2.66 -13.85 -8.42
C VAL A 81 -1.25 -13.96 -8.97
N GLU A 82 -0.29 -13.25 -8.40
CA GLU A 82 1.11 -13.27 -8.85
C GLU A 82 1.73 -14.67 -8.76
N LEU A 83 1.42 -15.44 -7.69
CA LEU A 83 1.79 -16.84 -7.58
C LEU A 83 1.24 -17.68 -8.75
N GLY A 84 -0.02 -17.46 -9.11
CA GLY A 84 -0.67 -18.18 -10.22
C GLY A 84 -0.10 -17.81 -11.60
N LEU A 85 0.45 -16.61 -11.74
CA LEU A 85 1.13 -16.12 -12.94
C LEU A 85 2.61 -16.54 -13.02
N GLY A 86 3.15 -17.16 -11.98
CA GLY A 86 4.56 -17.55 -11.90
C GLY A 86 5.53 -16.39 -11.61
N ARG A 87 5.02 -15.25 -11.14
CA ARG A 87 5.80 -14.08 -10.73
C ARG A 87 6.08 -14.17 -9.24
N HIS A 88 7.06 -15.00 -8.90
CA HIS A 88 7.29 -15.44 -7.53
C HIS A 88 7.83 -14.33 -6.64
N PHE A 89 8.69 -13.45 -7.16
CA PHE A 89 9.18 -12.29 -6.40
C PHE A 89 8.04 -11.33 -6.09
N ALA A 90 7.26 -10.94 -7.11
CA ALA A 90 6.09 -10.08 -6.92
C ALA A 90 5.11 -10.68 -5.90
N CYS A 91 4.89 -12.00 -5.94
CA CYS A 91 4.10 -12.71 -4.94
C CYS A 91 4.62 -12.50 -3.51
N VAL A 92 5.93 -12.64 -3.27
CA VAL A 92 6.48 -12.53 -1.90
C VAL A 92 6.60 -11.09 -1.41
N ASP A 93 6.79 -10.13 -2.31
CA ASP A 93 6.70 -8.69 -1.99
C ASP A 93 5.29 -8.36 -1.49
N PHE A 94 4.25 -8.75 -2.23
CA PHE A 94 2.87 -8.56 -1.76
C PHE A 94 2.57 -9.33 -0.45
N CYS A 95 3.25 -10.45 -0.19
CA CYS A 95 3.16 -11.14 1.12
C CYS A 95 3.76 -10.30 2.25
N ASN A 96 4.91 -9.65 2.02
CA ASN A 96 5.53 -8.73 2.96
C ASN A 96 4.60 -7.53 3.22
N GLN A 97 4.12 -6.87 2.16
CA GLN A 97 3.21 -5.73 2.26
C GLN A 97 1.91 -6.07 3.00
N ALA A 98 1.31 -7.22 2.70
CA ALA A 98 0.12 -7.69 3.40
C ALA A 98 0.36 -7.84 4.92
N ALA A 99 1.52 -8.39 5.31
CA ALA A 99 1.89 -8.58 6.69
C ALA A 99 2.20 -7.25 7.40
N GLU A 100 2.88 -6.32 6.72
CA GLU A 100 3.14 -4.96 7.22
C GLU A 100 1.83 -4.25 7.54
N LYS A 101 0.94 -4.12 6.54
CA LYS A 101 -0.33 -3.39 6.68
C LYS A 101 -1.23 -4.04 7.73
N ALA A 102 -1.28 -5.37 7.80
CA ALA A 102 -2.00 -6.09 8.85
C ALA A 102 -1.46 -5.76 10.26
N THR A 103 -0.14 -5.69 10.42
CA THR A 103 0.50 -5.39 11.71
C THR A 103 0.33 -3.90 12.08
N GLN A 104 0.44 -3.00 11.11
CA GLN A 104 0.15 -1.57 11.28
C GLN A 104 -1.31 -1.33 11.65
N ALA A 105 -2.27 -2.08 11.10
CA ALA A 105 -3.68 -1.98 11.49
C ALA A 105 -3.88 -2.33 12.98
N VAL A 106 -3.17 -3.36 13.47
CA VAL A 106 -3.14 -3.68 14.91
C VAL A 106 -2.55 -2.53 15.72
N SER A 107 -1.48 -1.89 15.24
CA SER A 107 -0.89 -0.71 15.87
C SER A 107 -1.90 0.43 16.00
N MET A 108 -2.60 0.75 14.92
CA MET A 108 -3.62 1.81 14.88
C MET A 108 -4.75 1.55 15.88
N LEU A 109 -5.18 0.30 16.06
CA LEU A 109 -6.19 -0.04 17.06
C LEU A 109 -5.68 0.06 18.49
N ARG A 110 -4.46 -0.41 18.76
CA ARG A 110 -3.93 -0.45 20.13
C ARG A 110 -3.47 0.92 20.60
N PHE A 111 -2.96 1.75 19.69
CA PHE A 111 -2.22 2.97 20.03
C PHE A 111 -2.73 4.23 19.33
N GLY A 112 -3.73 4.13 18.44
CA GLY A 112 -4.29 5.28 17.72
C GLY A 112 -3.37 5.86 16.64
N ARG A 113 -2.29 5.14 16.26
CA ARG A 113 -1.31 5.60 15.26
C ARG A 113 -0.61 4.41 14.61
N ARG A 114 -0.02 4.64 13.43
CA ARG A 114 0.94 3.70 12.83
C ARG A 114 2.24 3.71 13.64
N THR A 115 2.92 2.57 13.70
CA THR A 115 4.28 2.54 14.24
C THR A 115 5.26 2.97 13.16
N THR A 116 6.31 3.69 13.57
CA THR A 116 7.47 3.92 12.70
C THR A 116 8.04 2.58 12.25
N TYR A 117 8.22 2.45 10.93
CA TYR A 117 8.64 1.22 10.27
C TYR A 117 9.90 1.52 9.45
N ASP A 118 10.91 0.67 9.61
CA ASP A 118 12.23 0.70 8.97
C ASP A 118 12.45 -0.57 8.13
N HIS A 119 11.37 -1.10 7.57
CA HIS A 119 11.36 -2.33 6.77
C HIS A 119 11.56 -3.64 7.56
N ASP A 120 11.76 -3.58 8.89
CA ASP A 120 11.79 -4.78 9.74
C ASP A 120 10.41 -5.14 10.33
N LEU A 121 9.77 -6.16 9.74
CA LEU A 121 8.47 -6.66 10.19
C LEU A 121 8.50 -7.29 11.58
N ARG A 122 9.61 -7.90 12.01
CA ARG A 122 9.73 -8.51 13.34
C ARG A 122 9.74 -7.44 14.42
N VAL A 123 10.47 -6.34 14.19
CA VAL A 123 10.49 -5.18 15.09
C VAL A 123 9.08 -4.58 15.18
N LEU A 124 8.43 -4.37 14.03
CA LEU A 124 7.05 -3.88 13.97
C LEU A 124 6.08 -4.78 14.76
N GLY A 125 6.16 -6.10 14.56
CA GLY A 125 5.36 -7.08 15.30
C GLY A 125 5.60 -7.05 16.80
N SER A 126 6.86 -6.89 17.21
CA SER A 126 7.24 -6.83 18.63
C SER A 126 6.66 -5.59 19.30
N GLN A 127 6.67 -4.44 18.62
CA GLN A 127 6.12 -3.18 19.13
C GLN A 127 4.60 -3.25 19.35
N VAL A 128 3.90 -4.02 18.52
CA VAL A 128 2.46 -4.24 18.69
C VAL A 128 2.14 -5.43 19.59
N GLY A 129 3.13 -6.13 20.15
CA GLY A 129 2.91 -7.28 21.04
C GLY A 129 2.34 -8.51 20.33
N ALA A 130 2.86 -8.82 19.14
CA ALA A 130 2.57 -10.09 18.45
C ALA A 130 3.23 -11.26 19.20
N PRO A 131 2.59 -12.45 19.25
CA PRO A 131 3.16 -13.63 19.88
C PRO A 131 4.33 -14.19 19.05
N ASP A 132 5.20 -14.98 19.68
CA ASP A 132 6.43 -15.52 19.06
C ASP A 132 6.20 -16.22 17.72
N GLU A 133 5.11 -16.99 17.62
CA GLU A 133 4.75 -17.68 16.38
C GLU A 133 4.50 -16.71 15.22
N ILE A 134 3.93 -15.53 15.49
CA ILE A 134 3.69 -14.49 14.49
C ILE A 134 4.97 -13.71 14.22
N LEU A 135 5.79 -13.46 15.24
CA LEU A 135 7.10 -12.82 15.08
C LEU A 135 8.02 -13.61 14.16
N SER A 136 8.02 -14.95 14.26
CA SER A 136 8.77 -15.81 13.36
C SER A 136 8.28 -15.74 11.91
N GLU A 137 6.97 -15.60 11.67
CA GLU A 137 6.44 -15.44 10.31
C GLU A 137 6.75 -14.06 9.74
N LEU A 138 6.71 -13.01 10.57
CA LEU A 138 7.09 -11.65 10.19
C LEU A 138 8.57 -11.57 9.80
N GLU A 139 9.45 -12.11 10.64
CA GLU A 139 10.89 -12.20 10.36
C GLU A 139 11.19 -12.94 9.04
N ARG A 140 10.45 -14.02 8.78
CA ARG A 140 10.57 -14.78 7.53
C ARG A 140 10.17 -13.97 6.29
N LEU A 141 9.29 -12.98 6.44
CA LEU A 141 8.79 -12.14 5.35
C LEU A 141 9.62 -10.85 5.16
N THR A 142 10.34 -10.39 6.19
CA THR A 142 11.16 -9.15 6.17
C THR A 142 12.04 -9.00 4.92
N PRO A 143 12.79 -10.02 4.45
CA PRO A 143 13.76 -9.83 3.36
C PRO A 143 13.17 -9.47 1.99
N PHE A 144 11.84 -9.52 1.83
CA PHE A 144 11.18 -9.31 0.53
C PHE A 144 10.63 -7.89 0.34
N HIS A 145 10.95 -6.97 1.24
CA HIS A 145 10.74 -5.56 0.94
C HIS A 145 11.61 -5.17 -0.27
N PRO A 146 11.07 -4.52 -1.32
CA PRO A 146 11.82 -4.25 -2.54
C PRO A 146 13.11 -3.46 -2.34
N GLU A 147 13.12 -2.50 -1.41
CA GLU A 147 14.32 -1.71 -1.12
C GLU A 147 15.46 -2.59 -0.58
N ASP A 148 15.15 -3.56 0.27
CA ASP A 148 16.16 -4.46 0.84
C ASP A 148 16.56 -5.55 -0.14
N PHE A 149 15.57 -6.15 -0.81
CA PHE A 149 15.81 -7.24 -1.74
C PHE A 149 16.62 -6.81 -2.96
N TYR A 150 16.31 -5.64 -3.51
CA TYR A 150 16.99 -5.15 -4.71
C TYR A 150 18.39 -4.56 -4.46
N MET A 151 18.82 -4.43 -3.19
CA MET A 151 20.23 -4.12 -2.90
C MET A 151 21.17 -5.22 -3.41
N ASP A 152 20.75 -6.48 -3.25
CA ASP A 152 21.57 -7.65 -3.56
C ASP A 152 21.12 -8.39 -4.83
N THR A 153 19.90 -8.11 -5.32
CA THR A 153 19.29 -8.81 -6.46
C THR A 153 18.73 -7.83 -7.49
N PRO A 154 19.27 -7.73 -8.71
CA PRO A 154 18.66 -6.94 -9.77
C PRO A 154 17.21 -7.40 -10.07
N PRO A 155 16.28 -6.49 -10.41
CA PRO A 155 14.89 -6.86 -10.71
C PRO A 155 14.74 -7.94 -11.79
N GLU A 156 15.64 -7.99 -12.76
CA GLU A 156 15.64 -8.98 -13.84
C GLU A 156 15.94 -10.41 -13.36
N GLU A 157 16.62 -10.56 -12.22
CA GLU A 157 17.04 -11.84 -11.63
C GLU A 157 16.12 -12.29 -10.50
N ALA A 158 15.17 -11.46 -10.07
CA ALA A 158 14.38 -11.67 -8.86
C ALA A 158 13.55 -12.96 -8.89
N ASP A 159 12.94 -13.29 -10.03
CA ASP A 159 12.17 -14.52 -10.22
C ASP A 159 13.04 -15.78 -10.40
N GLU A 160 14.37 -15.64 -10.55
CA GLU A 160 15.31 -16.76 -10.57
C GLU A 160 15.68 -17.23 -9.15
N ILE A 161 15.61 -16.32 -8.16
CA ILE A 161 15.96 -16.60 -6.76
C ILE A 161 14.84 -17.35 -6.02
N ILE A 162 13.59 -17.08 -6.39
CA ILE A 162 12.42 -17.58 -5.67
C ILE A 162 11.59 -18.45 -6.60
N ASN A 163 11.37 -19.70 -6.21
CA ASN A 163 10.52 -20.62 -6.94
C ASN A 163 9.09 -20.69 -6.37
N ALA A 164 8.19 -21.37 -7.10
CA ALA A 164 6.79 -21.53 -6.73
C ALA A 164 6.57 -22.18 -5.35
N GLU A 165 7.40 -23.15 -4.97
CA GLU A 165 7.28 -23.83 -3.67
C GLU A 165 7.62 -22.87 -2.52
N GLN A 166 8.71 -22.11 -2.66
CA GLN A 166 9.12 -21.09 -1.70
C GLN A 166 8.04 -20.00 -1.59
N ALA A 167 7.59 -19.44 -2.73
CA ALA A 167 6.55 -18.42 -2.78
C ALA A 167 5.25 -18.88 -2.12
N SER A 168 4.81 -20.11 -2.39
CA SER A 168 3.66 -20.72 -1.70
C SER A 168 3.86 -20.80 -0.18
N GLY A 169 5.08 -21.11 0.27
CA GLY A 169 5.44 -21.07 1.69
C GLY A 169 5.25 -19.68 2.31
N TYR A 170 5.71 -18.62 1.65
CA TYR A 170 5.54 -17.24 2.12
C TYR A 170 4.09 -16.77 2.10
N VAL A 171 3.30 -17.22 1.12
CA VAL A 171 1.84 -17.01 1.13
C VAL A 171 1.19 -17.60 2.39
N GLN A 172 1.63 -18.77 2.86
CA GLN A 172 1.11 -19.34 4.10
C GLN A 172 1.55 -18.52 5.32
N SER A 173 2.79 -18.03 5.35
CA SER A 173 3.28 -17.12 6.38
C SER A 173 2.43 -15.85 6.48
N ALA A 174 2.24 -15.13 5.38
CA ALA A 174 1.43 -13.91 5.33
C ALA A 174 -0.03 -14.17 5.74
N ARG A 175 -0.61 -15.29 5.32
CA ARG A 175 -1.96 -15.70 5.75
C ARG A 175 -2.06 -15.90 7.26
N LYS A 176 -1.03 -16.45 7.92
CA LYS A 176 -1.04 -16.60 9.39
C LYS A 176 -1.05 -15.24 10.07
N VAL A 177 -0.20 -14.31 9.63
CA VAL A 177 -0.16 -12.93 10.14
C VAL A 177 -1.51 -12.24 9.96
N LEU A 178 -2.10 -12.31 8.76
CA LEU A 178 -3.42 -11.73 8.49
C LEU A 178 -4.53 -12.33 9.35
N ARG A 179 -4.54 -13.65 9.59
CA ARG A 179 -5.55 -14.28 10.46
C ARG A 179 -5.42 -13.80 11.91
N TRP A 180 -4.19 -13.68 12.41
CA TRP A 180 -3.92 -13.14 13.73
C TRP A 180 -4.40 -11.68 13.85
N ALA A 181 -4.00 -10.83 12.90
CA ALA A 181 -4.42 -9.42 12.87
C ALA A 181 -5.94 -9.31 12.76
N ARG A 182 -6.59 -10.10 11.91
CA ARG A 182 -8.06 -10.14 11.76
C ARG A 182 -8.79 -10.39 13.07
N ALA A 183 -8.28 -11.32 13.88
CA ALA A 183 -8.89 -11.68 15.16
C ALA A 183 -8.89 -10.53 16.18
N ILE A 184 -8.01 -9.53 15.98
CA ILE A 184 -7.94 -8.31 16.78
C ILE A 184 -8.72 -7.18 16.09
N VAL A 185 -8.53 -7.02 14.77
CA VAL A 185 -9.05 -5.88 14.02
C VAL A 185 -10.55 -5.93 13.82
N LEU A 186 -11.12 -7.12 13.70
CA LEU A 186 -12.57 -7.30 13.49
C LEU A 186 -13.32 -7.69 14.78
N SER A 187 -12.64 -7.68 15.93
CA SER A 187 -13.28 -7.93 17.23
C SER A 187 -13.70 -6.65 17.96
N VAL A 188 -13.55 -5.49 17.29
CA VAL A 188 -13.98 -4.17 17.77
C VAL A 188 -15.48 -3.96 17.64
#